data_AF-A0A935MAF3-F1
#
_entry.id   AF-A0A935MAF3-F1
#
_cell.length_a   1.000
_cell.length_b   1.000
_cell.length_c   1.000
_cell.angle_alpha   90.00
_cell.angle_beta   90.00
_cell.angle_gamma   90.00
#
_symmetry.space_group_name_H-M   'P 1'
#
loop_
_entity.id
_entity.type
_entity.pdbx_description
1 polymer ?
#
loop_
_entity_poly.entity_id
_entity_poly.type
_entity_poly.pdbx_seq_one_letter_code
_entity_poly.pdbx_strand_id
1 'polypeptide(L)'
;MQTQKTHWPSILIAIVLGLSAAFVFLISAAAGVSSIFSLFTDGADPAGEMIGAFAFGFELLVLLVCVWFVLQKAMGREQADHSFKFPFADWQILAVLGLVGMSVAIGAGVAYTEITWLTWLILPVLTVFVIVPPIFIFFGLGTRGFEFGSRWRVFGILGLAMTVGPVIMIVLEIVILVGIIIIGALVVAVWQPALFEEILSISKIIQQETNQDVILSLLAPYISNTLVIATLVGYIGFIVPLIEELLKPLGVWLFARKIESPAQGFAMGMLSGAAFALVESLNASGNGSTEWSVIVSVRAGTSLLHMVASGLVGWGIVSAFREKRYLRLPAAYISAVAIHGLWNSCAIGAGLSAAGESIGKPEWLAAYTPSMLAGMLVLGIGMFVVLIASNKKLNSNLVHVPALPTENEEREEKVQ
;
A
#
# COMPACT_ATOMS: atom_id res chain seq x y z
N MET A 1 32.26 24.35 -23.43
CA MET A 1 31.33 23.28 -22.99
C MET A 1 31.52 23.08 -21.50
N GLN A 2 30.59 23.53 -20.67
CA GLN A 2 30.59 23.12 -19.25
C GLN A 2 30.30 21.62 -19.22
N THR A 3 31.22 20.84 -18.67
CA THR A 3 30.99 19.42 -18.40
C THR A 3 29.82 19.35 -17.41
N GLN A 4 28.66 18.87 -17.87
CA GLN A 4 27.52 18.63 -16.98
C GLN A 4 27.99 17.66 -15.89
N LYS A 5 28.05 18.14 -14.64
CA LYS A 5 28.45 17.30 -13.50
C LYS A 5 27.45 16.15 -13.38
N THR A 6 27.98 14.93 -13.31
CA THR A 6 27.20 13.70 -13.14
C THR A 6 26.28 13.80 -11.91
N HIS A 7 24.98 13.59 -12.10
CA HIS A 7 24.00 13.62 -11.00
C HIS A 7 23.86 12.21 -10.38
N TRP A 8 24.77 11.88 -9.45
CA TRP A 8 24.83 10.57 -8.78
C TRP A 8 23.52 10.07 -8.17
N PRO A 9 22.72 10.91 -7.47
CA PRO A 9 21.48 10.41 -6.85
C PRO A 9 20.48 9.85 -7.87
N SER A 10 20.36 10.46 -9.06
CA SER A 10 19.46 9.92 -10.09
C SER A 10 20.01 8.65 -10.71
N ILE A 11 21.34 8.51 -10.86
CA ILE A 11 21.94 7.27 -11.36
C ILE A 11 21.66 6.12 -10.41
N LEU A 12 21.90 6.30 -9.11
CA LEU A 12 21.66 5.26 -8.11
C LEU A 12 20.18 4.85 -8.07
N ILE A 13 19.27 5.83 -8.09
CA ILE A 13 17.83 5.53 -8.13
C ILE A 13 17.48 4.81 -9.43
N ALA A 14 17.98 5.24 -10.59
CA ALA A 14 17.70 4.57 -11.86
C ALA A 14 18.18 3.11 -11.88
N ILE A 15 19.36 2.82 -11.31
CA ILE A 15 19.87 1.44 -11.19
C ILE A 15 18.94 0.60 -10.32
N VAL A 16 18.59 1.11 -9.13
CA VAL A 16 17.68 0.41 -8.21
C VAL A 16 16.33 0.15 -8.88
N LEU A 17 15.71 1.15 -9.48
CA LEU A 17 14.42 1.00 -10.16
C LEU A 17 14.51 0.08 -11.38
N GLY A 18 15.62 0.11 -12.12
CA GLY A 18 15.85 -0.79 -13.26
C GLY A 18 15.96 -2.25 -12.83
N LEU A 19 16.69 -2.53 -11.75
CA LEU A 19 16.77 -3.86 -11.15
C LEU A 19 15.41 -4.32 -10.62
N SER A 20 14.67 -3.43 -9.95
CA SER A 20 13.30 -3.74 -9.50
C SER A 20 12.36 -4.03 -10.66
N ALA A 21 12.42 -3.26 -11.75
CA ALA A 21 11.61 -3.51 -12.94
C ALA A 21 11.93 -4.88 -13.57
N ALA A 22 13.21 -5.25 -13.66
CA ALA A 22 13.60 -6.58 -14.13
C ALA A 22 13.06 -7.70 -13.22
N PHE A 23 13.10 -7.51 -11.91
CA PHE A 23 12.57 -8.47 -10.94
C PHE A 23 11.03 -8.60 -11.04
N VAL A 24 10.31 -7.49 -11.07
CA VAL A 24 8.84 -7.47 -11.23
C VAL A 24 8.42 -8.09 -12.56
N PHE A 25 9.18 -7.88 -13.64
CA PHE A 25 8.95 -8.55 -14.91
C PHE A 25 9.04 -10.08 -14.77
N LEU A 26 10.05 -10.59 -14.07
CA LEU A 26 10.20 -12.04 -13.85
C LEU A 26 9.03 -12.62 -13.04
N ILE A 27 8.56 -11.90 -12.01
CA ILE A 27 7.39 -12.32 -11.23
C ILE A 27 6.12 -12.34 -12.09
N SER A 28 5.85 -11.26 -12.83
CA SER A 28 4.70 -11.17 -13.74
C SER A 28 4.71 -12.27 -14.79
N ALA A 29 5.87 -12.52 -15.41
CA ALA A 29 6.04 -13.59 -16.39
C ALA A 29 5.84 -14.98 -15.78
N ALA A 30 6.41 -15.23 -14.59
CA ALA A 30 6.24 -16.50 -13.90
C ALA A 30 4.77 -16.75 -13.51
N ALA A 31 4.10 -15.75 -12.95
CA ALA A 31 2.67 -15.84 -12.61
C ALA A 31 1.80 -16.05 -13.86
N GLY A 32 2.10 -15.38 -14.97
CA GLY A 32 1.37 -15.56 -16.23
C GLY A 32 1.56 -16.95 -16.84
N VAL A 33 2.79 -17.48 -16.83
CA VAL A 33 3.08 -18.86 -17.29
C VAL A 33 2.42 -19.89 -16.38
N SER A 34 2.52 -19.72 -15.06
CA SER A 34 1.84 -20.56 -14.08
C SER A 34 0.34 -20.60 -14.33
N SER A 35 -0.26 -19.42 -14.50
CA SER A 35 -1.70 -19.27 -14.72
C SER A 35 -2.17 -19.97 -16.00
N ILE A 36 -1.41 -19.87 -17.09
CA ILE A 36 -1.70 -20.58 -18.34
C ILE A 36 -1.63 -22.10 -18.11
N PHE A 37 -0.62 -22.58 -17.40
CA PHE A 37 -0.50 -24.00 -17.08
C PHE A 37 -1.68 -24.49 -16.23
N SER A 38 -1.98 -23.78 -15.14
CA SER A 38 -3.12 -24.06 -14.24
C SER A 38 -4.46 -24.09 -15.00
N LEU A 39 -4.63 -23.27 -16.04
CA LEU A 39 -5.86 -23.26 -16.85
C LEU A 39 -6.06 -24.57 -17.65
N PHE A 40 -4.99 -25.22 -18.07
CA PHE A 40 -5.05 -26.44 -18.88
C PHE A 40 -4.88 -27.74 -18.08
N THR A 41 -4.45 -27.65 -16.82
CA THR A 41 -4.21 -28.81 -15.95
C THR A 41 -5.18 -28.91 -14.78
N ASP A 42 -6.30 -28.18 -14.83
CA ASP A 42 -7.26 -28.05 -13.71
C ASP A 42 -6.57 -27.66 -12.38
N GLY A 43 -5.66 -26.68 -12.45
CA GLY A 43 -5.01 -26.08 -11.28
C GLY A 43 -6.01 -25.34 -10.38
N ALA A 44 -5.61 -25.08 -9.13
CA ALA A 44 -6.54 -24.65 -8.07
C ALA A 44 -7.19 -23.27 -8.32
N ASP A 45 -6.46 -22.25 -8.79
CA ASP A 45 -7.03 -20.93 -9.12
C ASP A 45 -6.25 -20.23 -10.27
N PRO A 46 -6.43 -20.66 -11.53
CA PRO A 46 -5.74 -20.04 -12.66
C PRO A 46 -6.09 -18.55 -12.81
N ALA A 47 -7.31 -18.14 -12.46
CA ALA A 47 -7.77 -16.76 -12.58
C ALA A 47 -7.09 -15.84 -11.55
N GLY A 48 -6.96 -16.29 -10.29
CA GLY A 48 -6.19 -15.60 -9.25
C GLY A 48 -4.73 -15.41 -9.65
N GLU A 49 -4.09 -16.44 -10.21
CA GLU A 49 -2.73 -16.35 -10.74
C GLU A 49 -2.61 -15.33 -11.90
N MET A 50 -3.60 -15.28 -12.81
CA MET A 50 -3.61 -14.30 -13.90
C MET A 50 -3.81 -12.87 -13.39
N ILE A 51 -4.68 -12.69 -12.38
CA ILE A 51 -4.84 -11.39 -11.71
C ILE A 51 -3.49 -10.93 -11.13
N GLY A 52 -2.74 -11.83 -10.48
CA GLY A 52 -1.38 -11.55 -10.01
C GLY A 52 -0.42 -11.16 -11.13
N ALA A 53 -0.46 -11.87 -12.27
CA ALA A 53 0.35 -11.54 -13.43
C ALA A 53 0.07 -10.12 -13.97
N PHE A 54 -1.21 -9.73 -14.06
CA PHE A 54 -1.64 -8.39 -14.47
C PHE A 54 -1.30 -7.32 -13.44
N ALA A 55 -1.40 -7.61 -12.14
CA ALA A 55 -0.99 -6.73 -11.06
C ALA A 55 0.48 -6.33 -11.20
N PHE A 56 1.38 -7.32 -11.21
CA PHE A 56 2.81 -7.08 -11.41
C PHE A 56 3.13 -6.50 -12.80
N GLY A 57 2.37 -6.87 -13.83
CA GLY A 57 2.51 -6.30 -15.17
C GLY A 57 2.19 -4.80 -15.20
N PHE A 58 1.14 -4.37 -14.51
CA PHE A 58 0.79 -2.96 -14.37
C PHE A 58 1.83 -2.19 -13.55
N GLU A 59 2.29 -2.77 -12.44
CA GLU A 59 3.37 -2.20 -11.62
C GLU A 59 4.66 -2.01 -12.43
N LEU A 60 5.02 -2.99 -13.26
CA LEU A 60 6.15 -2.89 -14.19
C LEU A 60 6.00 -1.69 -15.11
N LEU A 61 4.83 -1.48 -15.72
CA LEU A 61 4.59 -0.33 -16.60
C LEU A 61 4.81 1.00 -15.87
N VAL A 62 4.30 1.12 -14.64
CA VAL A 62 4.52 2.32 -13.81
C VAL A 62 6.00 2.49 -13.46
N LEU A 63 6.69 1.41 -13.10
CA LEU A 63 8.12 1.44 -12.79
C LEU A 63 8.97 1.84 -14.01
N LEU A 64 8.64 1.39 -15.21
CA LEU A 64 9.34 1.81 -16.43
C LEU A 64 9.18 3.32 -16.68
N VAL A 65 8.00 3.89 -16.40
CA VAL A 65 7.78 5.34 -16.44
C VAL A 65 8.65 6.03 -15.38
N CYS A 66 8.75 5.47 -14.17
CA CYS A 66 9.61 6.01 -13.11
C CYS A 66 11.08 6.02 -13.53
N VAL A 67 11.59 4.89 -14.03
CA VAL A 67 12.95 4.74 -14.57
C VAL A 67 13.20 5.77 -15.65
N TRP A 68 12.28 5.95 -16.59
CA TRP A 68 12.40 6.92 -17.67
C TRP A 68 12.64 8.34 -17.14
N PHE A 69 11.79 8.84 -16.25
CA PHE A 69 11.93 10.21 -15.72
C PHE A 69 13.19 10.40 -14.88
N VAL A 70 13.62 9.39 -14.13
CA VAL A 70 14.86 9.45 -13.36
C VAL A 70 16.08 9.43 -14.29
N LEU A 71 16.06 8.61 -15.35
CA LEU A 71 17.13 8.57 -16.36
C LEU A 71 17.28 9.89 -17.11
N GLN A 72 16.19 10.61 -17.38
CA GLN A 72 16.28 11.96 -17.97
C GLN A 72 17.20 12.87 -17.15
N LYS A 73 17.13 12.81 -15.82
CA LYS A 73 18.03 13.57 -14.95
C LYS A 73 19.48 13.10 -15.03
N ALA A 74 19.70 11.78 -15.07
CA ALA A 74 21.03 11.20 -15.23
C ALA A 74 21.68 11.59 -16.57
N MET A 75 20.87 11.75 -17.62
CA MET A 75 21.27 12.20 -18.95
C MET A 75 21.40 13.73 -19.08
N GLY A 76 21.19 14.49 -17.99
CA GLY A 76 21.30 15.94 -17.98
C GLY A 76 20.23 16.67 -18.80
N ARG A 77 19.05 16.06 -18.99
CA ARG A 77 17.93 16.67 -19.71
C ARG A 77 17.16 17.64 -18.81
N GLU A 78 16.94 18.86 -19.28
CA GLU A 78 16.25 19.93 -18.52
C GLU A 78 14.81 19.57 -18.16
N GLN A 79 14.11 18.78 -18.99
CA GLN A 79 12.72 18.38 -18.71
C GLN A 79 12.57 17.59 -17.40
N ALA A 80 13.65 16.98 -16.90
CA ALA A 80 13.64 16.24 -15.64
C ALA A 80 13.46 17.16 -14.43
N ASP A 81 13.88 18.43 -14.53
CA ASP A 81 13.82 19.42 -13.45
C ASP A 81 12.53 20.25 -13.46
N HIS A 82 11.71 20.14 -14.50
CA HIS A 82 10.41 20.82 -14.56
C HIS A 82 9.53 20.42 -13.38
N SER A 83 8.77 21.40 -12.85
CA SER A 83 7.77 21.15 -11.82
C SER A 83 6.70 20.18 -12.33
N PHE A 84 6.29 19.25 -11.47
CA PHE A 84 5.18 18.35 -11.72
C PHE A 84 3.91 18.84 -11.02
N LYS A 85 2.84 18.93 -11.80
CA LYS A 85 1.46 19.10 -11.32
C LYS A 85 0.68 17.87 -11.73
N PHE A 86 -0.09 17.32 -10.80
CA PHE A 86 -0.94 16.18 -11.10
C PHE A 86 -2.14 16.63 -11.96
N PRO A 87 -2.35 16.05 -13.15
CA PRO A 87 -3.42 16.47 -14.05
C PRO A 87 -4.77 15.91 -13.59
N PHE A 88 -5.49 16.68 -12.77
CA PHE A 88 -6.79 16.31 -12.22
C PHE A 88 -7.90 17.32 -12.54
N ALA A 89 -9.08 16.82 -12.93
CA ALA A 89 -10.25 17.61 -13.31
C ALA A 89 -11.55 16.98 -12.78
N ASP A 90 -12.55 17.81 -12.48
CA ASP A 90 -13.77 17.39 -11.78
C ASP A 90 -14.60 16.34 -12.55
N TRP A 91 -14.59 16.37 -13.89
CA TRP A 91 -15.29 15.39 -14.72
C TRP A 91 -14.74 13.96 -14.53
N GLN A 92 -13.46 13.83 -14.14
CA GLN A 92 -12.82 12.53 -13.91
C GLN A 92 -13.47 11.78 -12.75
N ILE A 93 -14.09 12.50 -11.79
CA ILE A 93 -14.80 11.88 -10.66
C ILE A 93 -15.96 11.02 -11.18
N LEU A 94 -16.83 11.61 -12.00
CA LEU A 94 -17.98 10.89 -12.57
C LEU A 94 -17.53 9.78 -13.52
N ALA A 95 -16.51 10.02 -14.34
CA ALA A 95 -15.97 9.01 -15.26
C ALA A 95 -15.43 7.78 -14.52
N VAL A 96 -14.67 8.00 -13.45
CA VAL A 96 -14.11 6.91 -12.64
C VAL A 96 -15.19 6.18 -11.84
N LEU A 97 -16.17 6.89 -11.25
CA LEU A 97 -17.29 6.23 -10.57
C LEU A 97 -18.09 5.32 -11.53
N GLY A 98 -18.33 5.79 -12.77
CA GLY A 98 -18.97 4.98 -13.81
C GLY A 98 -18.12 3.77 -14.21
N LEU A 99 -16.83 3.97 -14.45
CA LEU A 99 -15.90 2.89 -14.80
C LEU A 99 -15.80 1.82 -13.70
N VAL A 100 -15.59 2.24 -12.45
CA VAL A 100 -15.46 1.33 -11.30
C VAL A 100 -16.77 0.59 -11.06
N GLY A 101 -17.91 1.31 -11.01
CA GLY A 101 -19.22 0.68 -10.81
C GLY A 101 -19.55 -0.35 -11.88
N MET A 102 -19.30 -0.02 -13.16
CA MET A 102 -19.49 -0.95 -14.27
C MET A 102 -18.55 -2.14 -14.19
N SER A 103 -17.27 -1.91 -13.86
CA SER A 103 -16.26 -2.97 -13.74
C SER A 103 -16.58 -3.95 -12.61
N VAL A 104 -17.02 -3.45 -11.45
CA VAL A 104 -17.47 -4.30 -10.34
C VAL A 104 -18.71 -5.10 -10.75
N ALA A 105 -19.70 -4.47 -11.39
CA ALA A 105 -20.91 -5.17 -11.82
C ALA A 105 -20.63 -6.28 -12.85
N ILE A 106 -19.81 -5.99 -13.86
CA ILE A 106 -19.39 -6.99 -14.86
C ILE A 106 -18.58 -8.10 -14.21
N GLY A 107 -17.58 -7.75 -13.41
CA GLY A 107 -16.71 -8.74 -12.77
C GLY A 107 -17.45 -9.62 -11.78
N ALA A 108 -18.39 -9.08 -11.01
CA ALA A 108 -19.29 -9.85 -10.15
C ALA A 108 -20.15 -10.83 -10.96
N GLY A 109 -20.73 -10.35 -12.07
CA GLY A 109 -21.50 -11.21 -12.98
C GLY A 109 -20.67 -12.34 -13.57
N VAL A 110 -19.43 -12.05 -14.00
CA VAL A 110 -18.49 -13.03 -14.53
C VAL A 110 -18.07 -14.04 -13.46
N ALA A 111 -17.71 -13.58 -12.26
CA ALA A 111 -17.34 -14.45 -11.15
C ALA A 111 -18.48 -15.42 -10.77
N TYR A 112 -19.73 -14.94 -10.79
CA TYR A 112 -20.91 -15.76 -10.49
C TYR A 112 -21.25 -16.80 -11.57
N THR A 113 -20.68 -16.69 -12.78
CA THR A 113 -20.85 -17.75 -13.79
C THR A 113 -20.08 -19.01 -13.46
N GLU A 114 -19.04 -18.92 -12.63
CA GLU A 114 -18.10 -20.01 -12.32
C GLU A 114 -17.44 -20.64 -13.56
N ILE A 115 -17.43 -19.91 -14.69
CA ILE A 115 -16.76 -20.34 -15.92
C ILE A 115 -15.30 -19.92 -15.84
N THR A 116 -14.41 -20.88 -15.58
CA THR A 116 -12.96 -20.66 -15.34
C THR A 116 -12.28 -19.82 -16.41
N TRP A 117 -12.50 -20.09 -17.70
CA TRP A 117 -11.84 -19.33 -18.77
C TRP A 117 -12.34 -17.89 -18.86
N LEU A 118 -13.59 -17.63 -18.46
CA LEU A 118 -14.21 -16.31 -18.50
C LEU A 118 -13.68 -15.45 -17.35
N THR A 119 -13.60 -16.01 -16.14
CA THR A 119 -12.99 -15.33 -14.98
C THR A 119 -11.51 -15.06 -15.22
N TRP A 120 -10.78 -16.06 -15.74
CA TRP A 120 -9.37 -15.96 -16.10
C TRP A 120 -9.08 -14.85 -17.13
N LEU A 121 -9.97 -14.64 -18.09
CA LEU A 121 -9.78 -13.64 -19.15
C LEU A 121 -10.18 -12.22 -18.70
N ILE A 122 -11.29 -12.09 -17.97
CA ILE A 122 -11.92 -10.78 -17.72
C ILE A 122 -11.47 -10.17 -16.38
N LEU A 123 -11.44 -10.95 -15.30
CA LEU A 123 -11.16 -10.42 -13.96
C LEU A 123 -9.79 -9.73 -13.83
N PRO A 124 -8.69 -10.20 -14.44
CA PRO A 124 -7.38 -9.52 -14.35
C PRO A 124 -7.43 -8.06 -14.83
N VAL A 125 -8.11 -7.80 -15.93
CA VAL A 125 -8.28 -6.44 -16.48
C VAL A 125 -9.17 -5.59 -15.57
N LEU A 126 -10.29 -6.17 -15.12
CA LEU A 126 -11.22 -5.45 -14.26
C LEU A 126 -10.63 -5.15 -12.89
N THR A 127 -9.76 -6.00 -12.33
CA THR A 127 -9.04 -5.72 -11.09
C THR A 127 -8.25 -4.42 -11.19
N VAL A 128 -7.54 -4.19 -12.29
CA VAL A 128 -6.82 -2.93 -12.54
C VAL A 128 -7.80 -1.75 -12.62
N PHE A 129 -8.93 -1.91 -13.31
CA PHE A 129 -9.95 -0.85 -13.45
C PHE A 129 -10.74 -0.56 -12.17
N VAL A 130 -10.79 -1.49 -11.22
CA VAL A 130 -11.45 -1.25 -9.94
C VAL A 130 -10.48 -0.63 -8.93
N ILE A 131 -9.18 -0.96 -8.98
CA ILE A 131 -8.22 -0.55 -7.95
C ILE A 131 -7.48 0.74 -8.29
N VAL A 132 -6.99 0.88 -9.53
CA VAL A 132 -6.16 2.04 -9.91
C VAL A 132 -6.97 3.34 -9.97
N PRO A 133 -8.20 3.37 -10.52
CA PRO A 133 -8.96 4.61 -10.63
C PRO A 133 -9.37 5.27 -9.29
N PRO A 134 -9.79 4.54 -8.24
CA PRO A 134 -9.97 5.14 -6.91
C PRO A 134 -8.69 5.78 -6.36
N ILE A 135 -7.52 5.14 -6.54
CA ILE A 135 -6.23 5.71 -6.16
C ILE A 135 -5.99 7.04 -6.88
N PHE A 136 -6.27 7.08 -8.19
CA PHE A 136 -6.18 8.30 -9.00
C PHE A 136 -7.11 9.42 -8.47
N ILE A 137 -8.38 9.11 -8.15
CA ILE A 137 -9.32 10.09 -7.58
C ILE A 137 -8.80 10.63 -6.25
N PHE A 138 -8.50 9.75 -5.30
CA PHE A 138 -8.12 10.18 -3.96
C PHE A 138 -6.83 11.00 -3.99
N PHE A 139 -5.85 10.59 -4.79
CA PHE A 139 -4.65 11.36 -4.99
C PHE A 139 -4.93 12.72 -5.62
N GLY A 140 -5.77 12.78 -6.66
CA GLY A 140 -6.15 14.03 -7.33
C GLY A 140 -6.90 15.00 -6.41
N LEU A 141 -7.87 14.52 -5.64
CA LEU A 141 -8.61 15.31 -4.66
C LEU A 141 -7.71 15.81 -3.52
N GLY A 142 -6.84 14.93 -3.00
CA GLY A 142 -5.95 15.26 -1.88
C GLY A 142 -4.83 16.23 -2.24
N THR A 143 -4.44 16.28 -3.52
CA THR A 143 -3.27 17.06 -3.97
C THR A 143 -3.60 18.18 -4.96
N ARG A 144 -4.89 18.42 -5.21
CA ARG A 144 -5.35 19.51 -6.08
C ARG A 144 -4.73 20.83 -5.67
N GLY A 145 -4.13 21.54 -6.64
CA GLY A 145 -3.48 22.83 -6.43
C GLY A 145 -2.02 22.76 -5.96
N PHE A 146 -1.49 21.58 -5.63
CA PHE A 146 -0.10 21.45 -5.19
C PHE A 146 0.88 21.29 -6.36
N GLU A 147 2.08 21.84 -6.16
CA GLU A 147 3.26 21.55 -6.97
C GLU A 147 4.15 20.55 -6.23
N PHE A 148 4.56 19.50 -6.93
CA PHE A 148 5.34 18.40 -6.35
C PHE A 148 6.85 18.60 -6.49
N GLY A 149 7.28 19.64 -7.21
CA GLY A 149 8.68 19.89 -7.55
C GLY A 149 9.15 19.09 -8.76
N SER A 150 10.47 18.90 -8.88
CA SER A 150 11.10 18.33 -10.08
C SER A 150 10.61 16.91 -10.40
N ARG A 151 10.18 16.67 -11.66
CA ARG A 151 9.67 15.37 -12.14
C ARG A 151 10.52 14.17 -11.73
N TRP A 152 11.84 14.23 -11.93
CA TRP A 152 12.70 13.09 -11.59
C TRP A 152 12.59 12.67 -10.12
N ARG A 153 12.33 13.63 -9.21
CA ARG A 153 12.20 13.37 -7.77
C ARG A 153 10.84 12.77 -7.45
N VAL A 154 9.78 13.28 -8.08
CA VAL A 154 8.42 12.72 -7.97
C VAL A 154 8.42 11.27 -8.38
N PHE A 155 8.91 10.97 -9.58
CA PHE A 155 8.97 9.62 -10.10
C PHE A 155 10.00 8.73 -9.39
N GLY A 156 11.08 9.31 -8.86
CA GLY A 156 12.01 8.60 -7.97
C GLY A 156 11.35 8.19 -6.66
N ILE A 157 10.57 9.07 -6.03
CA ILE A 157 9.84 8.77 -4.80
C ILE A 157 8.73 7.74 -5.04
N LEU A 158 7.97 7.89 -6.13
CA LEU A 158 6.96 6.91 -6.54
C LEU A 158 7.59 5.52 -6.73
N GLY A 159 8.67 5.43 -7.52
CA GLY A 159 9.36 4.16 -7.76
C GLY A 159 9.93 3.52 -6.49
N LEU A 160 10.59 4.30 -5.62
CA LEU A 160 11.15 3.77 -4.36
C LEU A 160 10.06 3.27 -3.40
N ALA A 161 8.91 3.94 -3.37
CA ALA A 161 7.77 3.54 -2.55
C ALA A 161 7.04 2.30 -3.09
N MET A 162 7.15 1.99 -4.39
CA MET A 162 6.64 0.74 -4.97
C MET A 162 7.61 -0.44 -4.80
N THR A 163 8.90 -0.19 -4.54
CA THR A 163 9.93 -1.24 -4.59
C THR A 163 10.67 -1.39 -3.27
N VAL A 164 11.64 -0.51 -3.02
CA VAL A 164 12.53 -0.58 -1.87
C VAL A 164 11.76 -0.49 -0.56
N GLY A 165 10.76 0.38 -0.47
CA GLY A 165 9.90 0.51 0.71
C GLY A 165 9.26 -0.83 1.11
N PRO A 166 8.39 -1.42 0.27
CA PRO A 166 7.76 -2.72 0.52
C PRO A 166 8.74 -3.83 0.87
N VAL A 167 9.88 -3.94 0.16
CA VAL A 167 10.87 -4.98 0.45
C VAL A 167 11.45 -4.84 1.86
N ILE A 168 11.80 -3.63 2.29
CA ILE A 168 12.31 -3.41 3.65
C ILE A 168 11.23 -3.69 4.69
N MET A 169 9.98 -3.25 4.44
CA MET A 169 8.85 -3.48 5.34
C MET A 169 8.61 -4.98 5.54
N ILE A 170 8.46 -5.74 4.45
CA ILE A 170 8.25 -7.20 4.48
C ILE A 170 9.39 -7.92 5.23
N VAL A 171 10.65 -7.54 4.98
CA VAL A 171 11.79 -8.16 5.69
C VAL A 171 11.71 -7.90 7.19
N LEU A 172 11.43 -6.67 7.62
CA LEU A 172 11.30 -6.34 9.04
C LEU A 172 10.11 -7.04 9.69
N GLU A 173 8.98 -7.05 9.00
CA GLU A 173 7.76 -7.73 9.44
C GLU A 173 8.01 -9.23 9.66
N ILE A 174 8.63 -9.91 8.69
CA ILE A 174 8.97 -11.34 8.78
C ILE A 174 9.95 -11.59 9.92
N VAL A 175 11.01 -10.78 10.05
CA VAL A 175 12.00 -10.94 11.14
C VAL A 175 11.33 -10.82 12.51
N ILE A 176 10.44 -9.83 12.68
CA ILE A 176 9.71 -9.64 13.94
C ILE A 176 8.72 -10.78 14.17
N LEU A 177 7.98 -11.21 13.15
CA LEU A 177 7.03 -12.32 13.25
C LEU A 177 7.74 -13.63 13.65
N VAL A 178 8.84 -13.96 12.98
CA VAL A 178 9.67 -15.13 13.30
C VAL A 178 10.20 -15.01 14.74
N GLY A 179 10.64 -13.83 15.16
CA GLY A 179 11.03 -13.59 16.55
C GLY A 179 9.90 -13.87 17.54
N ILE A 180 8.68 -13.39 17.28
CA ILE A 180 7.50 -13.64 18.10
C ILE A 180 7.19 -15.14 18.17
N ILE A 181 7.23 -15.85 17.04
CA ILE A 181 6.98 -17.29 16.96
C ILE A 181 8.03 -18.07 17.76
N ILE A 182 9.32 -17.76 17.60
CA ILE A 182 10.41 -18.44 18.32
C ILE A 182 10.26 -18.21 19.83
N ILE A 183 10.03 -16.98 20.27
CA ILE A 183 9.83 -16.65 21.68
C ILE A 183 8.59 -17.39 22.21
N GLY A 184 7.49 -17.39 21.48
CA GLY A 184 6.27 -18.12 21.83
C GLY A 184 6.52 -19.61 21.97
N ALA A 185 7.23 -20.23 21.03
CA ALA A 185 7.59 -21.64 21.07
C ALA A 185 8.50 -21.97 22.27
N LEU A 186 9.48 -21.13 22.59
CA LEU A 186 10.33 -21.29 23.78
C LEU A 186 9.52 -21.18 25.08
N VAL A 187 8.58 -20.24 25.15
CA VAL A 187 7.67 -20.12 26.30
C VAL A 187 6.81 -21.37 26.44
N VAL A 188 6.23 -21.88 25.35
CA VAL A 188 5.44 -23.13 25.38
C VAL A 188 6.32 -24.32 25.79
N ALA A 189 7.53 -24.45 25.25
CA ALA A 189 8.44 -25.53 25.59
C ALA A 189 8.84 -25.57 27.08
N VAL A 190 9.09 -24.40 27.68
CA VAL A 190 9.50 -24.29 29.09
C VAL A 190 8.31 -24.45 30.04
N TRP A 191 7.17 -23.83 29.73
CA TRP A 191 6.05 -23.71 30.67
C TRP A 191 4.94 -24.75 30.43
N GLN A 192 4.85 -25.33 29.23
CA GLN A 192 3.85 -26.32 28.82
C GLN A 192 4.48 -27.41 27.93
N PRO A 193 5.43 -28.22 28.46
CA PRO A 193 6.19 -29.19 27.66
C PRO A 193 5.29 -30.24 26.96
N ALA A 194 4.16 -30.62 27.57
CA ALA A 194 3.20 -31.52 26.94
C ALA A 194 2.56 -30.91 25.67
N LEU A 195 2.19 -29.63 25.70
CA LEU A 195 1.66 -28.90 24.54
C LEU A 195 2.73 -28.76 23.45
N PHE A 196 3.99 -28.57 23.84
CA PHE A 196 5.09 -28.49 22.90
C PHE A 196 5.29 -29.81 22.13
N GLU A 197 5.30 -30.95 22.83
CA GLU A 197 5.37 -32.28 22.20
C GLU A 197 4.17 -32.57 21.29
N GLU A 198 2.97 -32.14 21.71
CA GLU A 198 1.76 -32.23 20.88
C GLU A 198 1.92 -31.44 19.58
N ILE A 199 2.37 -30.18 19.64
CA ILE A 199 2.64 -29.35 18.45
C ILE A 199 3.68 -30.01 17.54
N LEU A 200 4.75 -30.59 18.10
CA LEU A 200 5.75 -31.33 17.32
C LEU A 200 5.17 -32.57 16.64
N SER A 201 4.22 -33.26 17.29
CA SER A 201 3.53 -34.41 16.70
C SER A 201 2.62 -33.99 15.54
N ILE A 202 1.88 -32.89 15.70
CA ILE A 202 1.02 -32.34 14.65
C ILE A 202 1.83 -31.87 13.45
N SER A 203 2.99 -31.25 13.68
CA SER A 203 3.90 -30.86 12.60
C SER A 203 4.30 -32.05 11.72
N LYS A 204 4.52 -33.24 12.31
CA LYS A 204 4.82 -34.47 11.55
C LYS A 204 3.63 -34.94 10.72
N ILE A 205 2.42 -34.83 11.25
CA ILE A 205 1.18 -35.20 10.55
C ILE A 205 0.96 -34.24 9.36
N ILE A 206 1.08 -32.93 9.60
CA ILE A 206 0.90 -31.90 8.56
C ILE A 206 1.91 -32.05 7.42
N GLN A 207 3.14 -32.49 7.71
CA GLN A 207 4.14 -32.74 6.67
C GLN A 207 3.79 -33.91 5.73
N GLN A 208 2.88 -34.80 6.15
CA GLN A 208 2.45 -35.97 5.39
C GLN A 208 1.04 -35.82 4.82
N GLU A 209 0.23 -34.94 5.41
CA GLU A 209 -1.12 -34.65 4.97
C GLU A 209 -1.12 -33.65 3.81
N THR A 210 -1.96 -33.91 2.81
CA THR A 210 -2.14 -33.02 1.65
C THR A 210 -3.55 -32.42 1.60
N ASN A 211 -4.48 -33.00 2.36
CA ASN A 211 -5.84 -32.48 2.46
C ASN A 211 -5.88 -31.24 3.37
N GLN A 212 -6.27 -30.11 2.78
CA GLN A 212 -6.34 -28.81 3.46
C GLN A 212 -7.36 -28.79 4.62
N ASP A 213 -8.51 -29.45 4.48
CA ASP A 213 -9.55 -29.48 5.52
C ASP A 213 -9.08 -30.27 6.75
N VAL A 214 -8.35 -31.38 6.52
CA VAL A 214 -7.72 -32.15 7.59
C VAL A 214 -6.66 -31.29 8.30
N ILE A 215 -5.79 -30.60 7.56
CA ILE A 215 -4.79 -29.70 8.16
C ILE A 215 -5.47 -28.59 8.97
N LEU A 216 -6.52 -27.96 8.42
CA LEU A 216 -7.25 -26.89 9.10
C LEU A 216 -7.93 -27.39 10.38
N SER A 217 -8.59 -28.55 10.34
CA SER A 217 -9.22 -29.14 11.52
C SER A 217 -8.21 -29.50 12.62
N LEU A 218 -7.00 -29.96 12.24
CA LEU A 218 -5.90 -30.24 13.18
C LEU A 218 -5.36 -28.95 13.83
N LEU A 219 -5.27 -27.86 13.07
CA LEU A 219 -4.75 -26.58 13.56
C LEU A 219 -5.81 -25.73 14.28
N ALA A 220 -7.09 -25.98 14.04
CA ALA A 220 -8.20 -25.19 14.53
C ALA A 220 -8.13 -24.91 16.04
N PRO A 221 -7.84 -25.87 16.93
CA PRO A 221 -7.75 -25.62 18.37
C PRO A 221 -6.65 -24.61 18.76
N TYR A 222 -5.53 -24.59 18.03
CA TYR A 222 -4.37 -23.73 18.31
C TYR A 222 -4.57 -22.33 17.76
N ILE A 223 -5.03 -22.21 16.51
CA ILE A 223 -5.33 -20.92 15.88
C ILE A 223 -6.50 -20.23 16.61
N SER A 224 -7.42 -21.03 17.16
CA SER A 224 -8.55 -20.56 17.95
C SER A 224 -8.17 -20.06 19.36
N ASN A 225 -6.94 -20.26 19.82
CA ASN A 225 -6.54 -19.84 21.15
C ASN A 225 -6.60 -18.30 21.29
N THR A 226 -7.19 -17.80 22.38
CA THR A 226 -7.36 -16.36 22.62
C THR A 226 -6.04 -15.60 22.60
N LEU A 227 -4.95 -16.16 23.14
CA LEU A 227 -3.64 -15.49 23.12
C LEU A 227 -3.05 -15.48 21.71
N VAL A 228 -3.25 -16.53 20.91
CA VAL A 228 -2.81 -16.57 19.52
C VAL A 228 -3.56 -15.53 18.69
N ILE A 229 -4.88 -15.46 18.83
CA ILE A 229 -5.71 -14.43 18.17
C ILE A 229 -5.29 -13.03 18.63
N ALA A 230 -5.12 -12.80 19.94
CA ALA A 230 -4.70 -11.51 20.46
C ALA A 230 -3.30 -11.11 19.96
N THR A 231 -2.38 -12.07 19.86
CA THR A 231 -1.04 -11.85 19.29
C THR A 231 -1.11 -11.52 17.81
N LEU A 232 -1.94 -12.23 17.03
CA LEU A 232 -2.15 -11.98 15.61
C LEU A 232 -2.76 -10.58 15.38
N VAL A 233 -3.81 -10.24 16.12
CA VAL A 233 -4.46 -8.91 16.07
C VAL A 233 -3.48 -7.81 16.52
N GLY A 234 -2.70 -8.03 17.58
CA GLY A 234 -1.68 -7.08 18.03
C GLY A 234 -0.55 -6.91 17.01
N TYR A 235 -0.14 -7.98 16.33
CA TYR A 235 0.88 -7.91 15.29
C TYR A 235 0.37 -7.14 14.07
N ILE A 236 -0.77 -7.53 13.49
CA ILE A 236 -1.34 -6.92 12.27
C ILE A 236 -1.91 -5.51 12.54
N GLY A 237 -2.50 -5.31 13.72
CA GLY A 237 -3.17 -4.07 14.12
C GLY A 237 -2.27 -3.06 14.82
N PHE A 238 -1.03 -3.39 15.17
CA PHE A 238 -0.13 -2.44 15.82
C PHE A 238 1.31 -2.50 15.29
N ILE A 239 1.94 -3.68 15.29
CA ILE A 239 3.35 -3.82 14.88
C ILE A 239 3.54 -3.52 13.38
N VAL A 240 2.69 -4.08 12.52
CA VAL A 240 2.74 -3.85 11.07
C VAL A 240 2.54 -2.35 10.76
N PRO A 241 1.47 -1.67 11.22
CA PRO A 241 1.30 -0.23 11.04
C PRO A 241 2.47 0.62 11.53
N LEU A 242 3.12 0.28 12.64
CA LEU A 242 4.32 0.99 13.11
C LEU A 242 5.44 0.95 12.06
N ILE A 243 5.74 -0.23 11.53
CA ILE A 243 6.79 -0.41 10.53
C ILE A 243 6.39 0.31 9.24
N GLU A 244 5.15 0.11 8.80
CA GLU A 244 4.73 0.62 7.52
C GLU A 244 4.63 2.14 7.48
N GLU A 245 4.03 2.78 8.49
CA GLU A 245 3.89 4.24 8.49
C GLU A 245 5.23 4.96 8.67
N LEU A 246 6.24 4.29 9.21
CA LEU A 246 7.61 4.82 9.30
C LEU A 246 8.30 4.79 7.93
N LEU A 247 8.12 3.71 7.17
CA LEU A 247 8.92 3.39 5.98
C LEU A 247 8.23 3.70 4.66
N LYS A 248 6.89 3.70 4.58
CA LYS A 248 6.14 4.11 3.37
C LYS A 248 6.68 5.42 2.77
N PRO A 249 6.82 6.52 3.54
CA PRO A 249 7.35 7.78 3.00
C PRO A 249 8.89 7.82 2.94
N LEU A 250 9.57 6.69 2.70
CA LEU A 250 11.05 6.61 2.58
C LEU A 250 11.61 7.66 1.63
N GLY A 251 10.96 7.86 0.50
CA GLY A 251 11.33 8.92 -0.45
C GLY A 251 11.27 10.32 0.16
N VAL A 252 10.25 10.61 0.97
CA VAL A 252 10.13 11.89 1.69
C VAL A 252 11.26 12.04 2.70
N TRP A 253 11.62 10.99 3.43
CA TRP A 253 12.77 11.00 4.35
C TRP A 253 14.08 11.35 3.62
N LEU A 254 14.37 10.67 2.51
CA LEU A 254 15.58 10.87 1.72
C LEU A 254 15.67 12.30 1.15
N PHE A 255 14.53 12.90 0.82
CA PHE A 255 14.44 14.21 0.20
C PHE A 255 13.90 15.32 1.11
N ALA A 256 13.79 15.09 2.43
CA ALA A 256 13.11 16.00 3.36
C ALA A 256 13.66 17.44 3.29
N ARG A 257 14.98 17.59 3.15
CA ARG A 257 15.66 18.89 3.02
C ARG A 257 15.50 19.56 1.65
N LYS A 258 15.01 18.85 0.64
CA LYS A 258 14.79 19.36 -0.72
C LYS A 258 13.32 19.65 -1.02
N ILE A 259 12.40 19.16 -0.18
CA ILE A 259 10.96 19.44 -0.28
C ILE A 259 10.68 20.79 0.38
N GLU A 260 10.06 21.73 -0.31
CA GLU A 260 10.05 23.16 0.00
C GLU A 260 9.05 23.56 1.08
N SER A 261 7.94 22.82 1.20
CA SER A 261 6.88 23.14 2.16
C SER A 261 6.23 21.90 2.75
N PRO A 262 5.61 21.98 3.94
CA PRO A 262 4.82 20.86 4.47
C PRO A 262 3.65 20.44 3.58
N ALA A 263 3.11 21.34 2.74
CA ALA A 263 2.08 21.00 1.75
C ALA A 263 2.65 20.07 0.67
N GLN A 264 3.84 20.38 0.17
CA GLN A 264 4.56 19.47 -0.73
C GLN A 264 4.95 18.17 -0.01
N GLY A 265 5.33 18.24 1.29
CA GLY A 265 5.57 17.05 2.12
C GLY A 265 4.35 16.13 2.22
N PHE A 266 3.17 16.70 2.44
CA PHE A 266 1.90 15.99 2.42
C PHE A 266 1.66 15.32 1.06
N ALA A 267 1.82 16.07 -0.03
CA ALA A 267 1.61 15.57 -1.39
C ALA A 267 2.57 14.42 -1.75
N MET A 268 3.84 14.53 -1.38
CA MET A 268 4.85 13.50 -1.60
C MET A 268 4.65 12.28 -0.68
N GLY A 269 4.15 12.49 0.54
CA GLY A 269 3.71 11.40 1.42
C GLY A 269 2.51 10.65 0.84
N MET A 270 1.49 11.38 0.37
CA MET A 270 0.35 10.80 -0.35
C MET A 270 0.80 10.01 -1.58
N LEU A 271 1.80 10.48 -2.33
CA LEU A 271 2.35 9.78 -3.48
C LEU A 271 3.00 8.46 -3.07
N SER A 272 3.75 8.45 -1.97
CA SER A 272 4.29 7.22 -1.38
C SER A 272 3.19 6.25 -0.93
N GLY A 273 2.15 6.76 -0.27
CA GLY A 273 0.97 5.96 0.12
C GLY A 273 0.21 5.40 -1.08
N ALA A 274 0.08 6.17 -2.17
CA ALA A 274 -0.55 5.71 -3.42
C ALA A 274 0.28 4.62 -4.11
N ALA A 275 1.62 4.77 -4.15
CA ALA A 275 2.53 3.74 -4.64
C ALA A 275 2.42 2.44 -3.84
N PHE A 276 2.42 2.54 -2.51
CA PHE A 276 2.25 1.38 -1.64
C PHE A 276 0.87 0.73 -1.84
N ALA A 277 -0.20 1.52 -1.89
CA ALA A 277 -1.55 1.04 -2.13
C ALA A 277 -1.70 0.34 -3.48
N LEU A 278 -1.02 0.81 -4.55
CA LEU A 278 -0.99 0.10 -5.83
C LEU A 278 -0.43 -1.30 -5.66
N VAL A 279 0.74 -1.43 -5.03
CA VAL A 279 1.40 -2.72 -4.83
C VAL A 279 0.56 -3.62 -3.92
N GLU A 280 0.13 -3.12 -2.77
CA GLU A 280 -0.58 -3.94 -1.80
C GLU A 280 -1.97 -4.34 -2.32
N SER A 281 -2.76 -3.39 -2.82
CA SER A 281 -4.14 -3.67 -3.22
C SER A 281 -4.25 -4.53 -4.47
N LEU A 282 -3.39 -4.31 -5.48
CA LEU A 282 -3.42 -5.14 -6.69
C LEU A 282 -3.05 -6.59 -6.37
N ASN A 283 -1.97 -6.80 -5.60
CA ASN A 283 -1.50 -8.15 -5.29
C ASN A 283 -2.40 -8.87 -4.27
N ALA A 284 -3.02 -8.14 -3.33
CA ALA A 284 -3.97 -8.71 -2.38
C ALA A 284 -5.37 -8.99 -2.98
N SER A 285 -5.54 -8.82 -4.30
CA SER A 285 -6.78 -9.08 -5.04
C SER A 285 -6.70 -10.28 -5.99
N GLY A 286 -5.63 -11.07 -5.91
CA GLY A 286 -5.47 -12.31 -6.69
C GLY A 286 -6.40 -13.43 -6.24
N ASN A 287 -7.69 -13.29 -6.53
CA ASN A 287 -8.72 -14.28 -6.21
C ASN A 287 -9.73 -14.35 -7.38
N GLY A 288 -9.83 -15.52 -8.02
CA GLY A 288 -10.72 -15.75 -9.16
C GLY A 288 -12.16 -16.16 -8.83
N SER A 289 -12.52 -16.25 -7.55
CA SER A 289 -13.81 -16.77 -7.06
C SER A 289 -14.91 -15.72 -7.02
N THR A 290 -16.10 -16.13 -6.57
CA THR A 290 -17.27 -15.27 -6.32
C THR A 290 -16.98 -14.12 -5.34
N GLU A 291 -15.99 -14.27 -4.46
CA GLU A 291 -15.57 -13.27 -3.49
C GLU A 291 -14.80 -12.09 -4.12
N TRP A 292 -14.38 -12.20 -5.39
CA TRP A 292 -13.60 -11.17 -6.08
C TRP A 292 -14.19 -9.77 -5.90
N SER A 293 -15.51 -9.63 -6.10
CA SER A 293 -16.20 -8.33 -6.06
C SER A 293 -16.14 -7.66 -4.68
N VAL A 294 -16.24 -8.46 -3.61
CA VAL A 294 -16.12 -8.00 -2.23
C VAL A 294 -14.68 -7.60 -1.95
N ILE A 295 -13.71 -8.44 -2.35
CA ILE A 295 -12.28 -8.20 -2.15
C ILE A 295 -11.87 -6.88 -2.78
N VAL A 296 -12.13 -6.68 -4.08
CA VAL A 296 -11.71 -5.45 -4.80
C VAL A 296 -12.44 -4.19 -4.29
N SER A 297 -13.67 -4.32 -3.80
CA SER A 297 -14.44 -3.19 -3.27
C SER A 297 -13.86 -2.65 -1.97
N VAL A 298 -13.38 -3.54 -1.09
CA VAL A 298 -12.73 -3.13 0.18
C VAL A 298 -11.39 -2.43 -0.07
N ARG A 299 -10.69 -2.74 -1.17
CA ARG A 299 -9.38 -2.15 -1.50
C ARG A 299 -9.40 -0.66 -1.75
N ALA A 300 -10.52 -0.08 -2.19
CA ALA A 300 -10.64 1.37 -2.31
C ALA A 300 -10.48 2.06 -0.93
N GLY A 301 -11.02 1.46 0.13
CA GLY A 301 -10.88 1.94 1.50
C GLY A 301 -9.44 1.83 2.01
N THR A 302 -8.79 0.68 1.79
CA THR A 302 -7.38 0.46 2.15
C THR A 302 -6.45 1.41 1.38
N SER A 303 -6.75 1.68 0.11
CA SER A 303 -6.00 2.65 -0.69
C SER A 303 -6.07 4.06 -0.09
N LEU A 304 -7.28 4.52 0.28
CA LEU A 304 -7.48 5.81 0.94
C LEU A 304 -6.71 5.89 2.26
N LEU A 305 -6.73 4.81 3.05
CA LEU A 305 -5.97 4.71 4.29
C LEU A 305 -4.49 5.00 4.08
N HIS A 306 -3.82 4.26 3.19
CA HIS A 306 -2.39 4.41 2.98
C HIS A 306 -2.02 5.80 2.48
N MET A 307 -2.83 6.38 1.59
CA MET A 307 -2.59 7.74 1.11
C MET A 307 -2.72 8.78 2.22
N VAL A 308 -3.78 8.71 3.04
CA VAL A 308 -4.00 9.67 4.13
C VAL A 308 -2.94 9.52 5.21
N ALA A 309 -2.68 8.30 5.66
CA ALA A 309 -1.68 8.02 6.71
C ALA A 309 -0.28 8.46 6.27
N SER A 310 0.16 8.07 5.06
CA SER A 310 1.46 8.47 4.53
C SER A 310 1.55 9.97 4.23
N GLY A 311 0.45 10.60 3.80
CA GLY A 311 0.34 12.05 3.65
C GLY A 311 0.56 12.80 4.96
N LEU A 312 -0.08 12.36 6.05
CA LEU A 312 0.13 12.92 7.39
C LEU A 312 1.58 12.79 7.83
N VAL A 313 2.19 11.62 7.68
CA VAL A 313 3.60 11.41 8.03
C VAL A 313 4.51 12.29 7.17
N GLY A 314 4.29 12.36 5.86
CA GLY A 314 5.06 13.23 4.96
C GLY A 314 4.99 14.71 5.33
N TRP A 315 3.81 15.20 5.72
CA TRP A 315 3.63 16.53 6.29
C TRP A 315 4.41 16.73 7.59
N GLY A 316 4.38 15.73 8.48
CA GLY A 316 5.10 15.74 9.75
C GLY A 316 6.62 15.79 9.55
N ILE A 317 7.16 14.97 8.65
CA ILE A 317 8.58 14.92 8.28
C ILE A 317 9.02 16.31 7.83
N VAL A 318 8.35 16.87 6.82
CA VAL A 318 8.80 18.16 6.25
C VAL A 318 8.58 19.31 7.25
N SER A 319 7.53 19.28 8.07
CA SER A 319 7.35 20.25 9.15
C SER A 319 8.51 20.24 10.16
N ALA A 320 9.03 19.07 10.50
CA ALA A 320 10.17 18.95 11.40
C ALA A 320 11.48 19.48 10.76
N PHE A 321 11.72 19.19 9.48
CA PHE A 321 12.97 19.57 8.81
C PHE A 321 12.99 21.01 8.29
N ARG A 322 11.86 21.56 7.83
CA ARG A 322 11.76 22.90 7.24
C ARG A 322 11.31 23.97 8.23
N GLU A 323 10.28 23.67 9.02
CA GLU A 323 9.71 24.65 9.94
C GLU A 323 10.23 24.49 11.38
N LYS A 324 11.09 23.49 11.64
CA LYS A 324 11.58 23.13 13.00
C LYS A 324 10.44 22.82 13.98
N ARG A 325 9.26 22.46 13.48
CA ARG A 325 8.08 22.11 14.30
C ARG A 325 8.10 20.62 14.63
N TYR A 326 9.08 20.21 15.43
CA TYR A 326 9.40 18.80 15.67
C TYR A 326 8.24 17.97 16.22
N LEU A 327 7.35 18.56 17.03
CA LEU A 327 6.19 17.85 17.62
C LEU A 327 5.16 17.39 16.57
N ARG A 328 5.15 17.98 15.38
CA ARG A 328 4.22 17.57 14.31
C ARG A 328 4.51 16.19 13.77
N LEU A 329 5.78 15.79 13.72
CA LEU A 329 6.17 14.47 13.24
C LEU A 329 5.67 13.32 14.13
N PRO A 330 5.99 13.25 15.44
CA PRO A 330 5.49 12.17 16.28
C PRO A 330 3.96 12.20 16.38
N ALA A 331 3.32 13.38 16.41
CA ALA A 331 1.86 13.47 16.40
C ALA A 331 1.24 12.91 15.11
N ALA A 332 1.80 13.25 13.94
CA ALA A 332 1.34 12.72 12.66
C ALA A 332 1.58 11.21 12.54
N TYR A 333 2.75 10.73 12.97
CA TYR A 333 3.10 9.32 12.97
C TYR A 333 2.19 8.50 13.88
N ILE A 334 1.99 8.90 15.13
CA ILE A 334 1.09 8.20 16.06
C ILE A 334 -0.35 8.21 15.53
N SER A 335 -0.80 9.32 14.94
CA SER A 335 -2.14 9.39 14.33
C SER A 335 -2.28 8.43 13.15
N ALA A 336 -1.28 8.39 12.26
CA ALA A 336 -1.24 7.48 11.12
C ALA A 336 -1.26 6.01 11.57
N VAL A 337 -0.41 5.64 12.53
CA VAL A 337 -0.35 4.29 13.13
C VAL A 337 -1.67 3.93 13.79
N ALA A 338 -2.31 4.84 14.51
CA ALA A 338 -3.60 4.58 15.15
C ALA A 338 -4.72 4.35 14.14
N ILE A 339 -4.83 5.20 13.11
CA ILE A 339 -5.86 5.06 12.06
C ILE A 339 -5.66 3.75 11.30
N HIS A 340 -4.41 3.46 10.89
CA HIS A 340 -4.08 2.24 10.17
C HIS A 340 -4.25 1.00 11.04
N GLY A 341 -3.79 1.04 12.29
CA GLY A 341 -3.98 -0.06 13.23
C GLY A 341 -5.44 -0.37 13.52
N LEU A 342 -6.29 0.65 13.64
CA LEU A 342 -7.74 0.45 13.79
C LEU A 342 -8.35 -0.19 12.53
N TRP A 343 -7.98 0.29 11.35
CA TRP A 343 -8.43 -0.31 10.08
C TRP A 343 -8.05 -1.79 9.97
N ASN A 344 -6.77 -2.10 10.22
CA ASN A 344 -6.24 -3.45 10.17
C ASN A 344 -6.89 -4.35 11.23
N SER A 345 -7.13 -3.84 12.44
CA SER A 345 -7.82 -4.56 13.51
C SER A 345 -9.26 -4.92 13.12
N CYS A 346 -9.98 -3.99 12.46
CA CYS A 346 -11.33 -4.28 11.95
C CYS A 346 -11.28 -5.28 10.79
N ALA A 347 -10.33 -5.15 9.86
CA ALA A 347 -10.20 -6.03 8.71
C ALA A 347 -9.88 -7.48 9.13
N ILE A 348 -8.88 -7.67 10.00
CA ILE A 348 -8.55 -9.00 10.52
C ILE A 348 -9.69 -9.54 11.40
N GLY A 349 -10.37 -8.70 12.17
CA GLY A 349 -11.53 -9.10 12.97
C GLY A 349 -12.67 -9.63 12.11
N ALA A 350 -12.99 -8.95 11.00
CA ALA A 350 -13.98 -9.41 10.04
C ALA A 350 -13.55 -10.73 9.37
N GLY A 351 -12.29 -10.85 8.95
CA GLY A 351 -11.75 -12.08 8.36
C GLY A 351 -11.76 -13.28 9.32
N LEU A 352 -11.34 -13.07 10.57
CA LEU A 352 -11.39 -14.10 11.62
C LEU A 352 -12.81 -14.51 11.95
N SER A 353 -13.77 -13.57 11.90
CA SER A 353 -15.16 -13.91 12.14
C SER A 353 -15.74 -14.75 11.01
N ALA A 354 -15.43 -14.45 9.75
CA ALA A 354 -15.85 -15.25 8.60
C ALA A 354 -15.24 -16.66 8.66
N ALA A 355 -13.95 -16.77 8.98
CA ALA A 355 -13.29 -18.06 9.20
C ALA A 355 -13.78 -18.80 10.46
N GLY A 356 -14.37 -18.09 11.42
CA GLY A 356 -14.93 -18.66 12.64
C GLY A 356 -15.97 -19.75 12.38
N GLU A 357 -16.77 -19.58 11.33
CA GLU A 357 -17.81 -20.54 10.92
C GLU A 357 -17.21 -21.89 10.53
N SER A 358 -16.04 -21.90 9.89
CA SER A 358 -15.38 -23.15 9.44
C SER A 358 -14.57 -23.84 10.53
N ILE A 359 -14.18 -23.13 11.60
CA ILE A 359 -13.39 -23.68 12.71
C ILE A 359 -14.22 -23.99 13.97
N GLY A 360 -15.56 -24.05 13.85
CA GLY A 360 -16.47 -24.43 14.93
C GLY A 360 -16.55 -23.41 16.07
N LYS A 361 -16.28 -22.13 15.79
CA LYS A 361 -16.38 -21.05 16.78
C LYS A 361 -17.84 -20.67 17.05
N PRO A 362 -18.13 -20.13 18.24
CA PRO A 362 -19.49 -19.75 18.62
C PRO A 362 -20.03 -18.58 17.77
N GLU A 363 -21.33 -18.63 17.47
CA GLU A 363 -22.08 -17.65 16.66
C GLU A 363 -21.89 -16.18 17.09
N TRP A 364 -21.50 -15.93 18.36
CA TRP A 364 -21.27 -14.57 18.84
C TRP A 364 -20.13 -13.85 18.11
N LEU A 365 -19.14 -14.56 17.54
CA LEU A 365 -18.12 -13.92 16.72
C LEU A 365 -18.72 -13.30 15.45
N ALA A 366 -19.63 -14.04 14.79
CA ALA A 366 -20.35 -13.59 13.60
C ALA A 366 -21.15 -12.30 13.85
N ALA A 367 -21.64 -12.10 15.08
CA ALA A 367 -22.35 -10.89 15.48
C ALA A 367 -21.49 -9.61 15.41
N TYR A 368 -20.15 -9.72 15.41
CA TYR A 368 -19.25 -8.57 15.35
C TYR A 368 -18.85 -8.16 13.93
N THR A 369 -19.01 -9.04 12.92
CA THR A 369 -18.68 -8.70 11.52
C THR A 369 -19.35 -7.41 11.04
N PRO A 370 -20.67 -7.20 11.23
CA PRO A 370 -21.30 -5.94 10.84
C PRO A 370 -20.71 -4.72 11.54
N SER A 371 -20.30 -4.87 12.81
CA SER A 371 -19.68 -3.80 13.59
C SER A 371 -18.29 -3.45 13.07
N MET A 372 -17.50 -4.45 12.66
CA MET A 372 -16.17 -4.24 12.06
C MET A 372 -16.27 -3.56 10.70
N LEU A 373 -17.20 -4.01 9.84
CA LEU A 373 -17.46 -3.39 8.54
C LEU A 373 -17.99 -1.96 8.69
N ALA A 374 -18.90 -1.72 9.64
CA ALA A 374 -19.37 -0.37 9.95
C ALA A 374 -18.24 0.52 10.48
N GLY A 375 -17.35 -0.02 11.32
CA GLY A 375 -16.14 0.66 11.79
C GLY A 375 -15.23 1.07 10.64
N MET A 376 -14.96 0.16 9.69
CA MET A 376 -14.20 0.47 8.47
C MET A 376 -14.88 1.52 7.61
N LEU A 377 -16.20 1.47 7.45
CA LEU A 377 -16.95 2.49 6.71
C LEU A 377 -16.82 3.87 7.37
N VAL A 378 -16.98 3.95 8.69
CA VAL A 378 -16.82 5.19 9.46
C VAL A 378 -15.39 5.73 9.33
N LEU A 379 -14.37 4.86 9.46
CA LEU A 379 -12.98 5.23 9.24
C LEU A 379 -12.76 5.73 7.81
N GLY A 380 -13.31 5.04 6.81
CA GLY A 380 -13.23 5.43 5.40
C GLY A 380 -13.79 6.84 5.15
N ILE A 381 -14.99 7.13 5.68
CA ILE A 381 -15.60 8.46 5.60
C ILE A 381 -14.72 9.49 6.33
N GLY A 382 -14.25 9.17 7.54
CA GLY A 382 -13.38 10.04 8.32
C GLY A 382 -12.08 10.40 7.60
N MET A 383 -11.41 9.40 7.01
CA MET A 383 -10.20 9.59 6.22
C MET A 383 -10.47 10.42 4.96
N PHE A 384 -11.61 10.22 4.30
CA PHE A 384 -12.00 11.03 3.15
C PHE A 384 -12.22 12.50 3.55
N VAL A 385 -12.88 12.76 4.69
CA VAL A 385 -13.04 14.12 5.22
C VAL A 385 -11.69 14.74 5.57
N VAL A 386 -10.80 13.99 6.25
CA VAL A 386 -9.44 14.43 6.59
C VAL A 386 -8.65 14.77 5.33
N LEU A 387 -8.77 13.98 4.27
CA LEU A 387 -8.12 14.23 2.99
C LEU A 387 -8.52 15.59 2.40
N ILE A 388 -9.83 15.83 2.26
CA ILE A 388 -10.37 17.08 1.69
C ILE A 388 -10.04 18.28 2.59
N ALA A 389 -10.20 18.13 3.91
CA ALA A 389 -9.89 19.19 4.87
C ALA A 389 -8.39 19.55 4.88
N SER A 390 -7.51 18.55 4.77
CA SER A 390 -6.07 18.75 4.69
C SER A 390 -5.68 19.49 3.42
N ASN A 391 -6.23 19.09 2.27
CA ASN A 391 -5.99 19.79 1.01
C ASN A 391 -6.39 21.27 1.11
N LYS A 392 -7.63 21.55 1.55
CA LYS A 392 -8.14 22.92 1.68
C LYS A 392 -7.28 23.78 2.61
N LYS A 393 -6.91 23.25 3.77
CA LYS A 393 -6.10 23.96 4.78
C LYS A 393 -4.67 24.22 4.32
N LEU A 394 -4.06 23.27 3.60
CA LEU A 394 -2.70 23.43 3.10
C LEU A 394 -2.67 24.39 1.90
N ASN A 395 -3.69 24.37 1.04
CA ASN A 395 -3.83 25.33 -0.06
C ASN A 395 -4.01 26.77 0.44
N SER A 396 -4.82 27.02 1.48
CA SER A 396 -4.97 28.37 2.03
C SER A 396 -3.64 28.94 2.54
N ASN A 397 -2.75 28.09 3.05
CA ASN A 397 -1.44 28.52 3.51
C ASN A 397 -0.46 28.84 2.36
N LEU A 398 -0.61 28.20 1.19
CA LEU A 398 0.21 28.51 0.01
C LEU A 398 -0.07 29.91 -0.54
N VAL A 399 -1.30 30.42 -0.41
CA VAL A 399 -1.70 31.77 -0.84
C VAL A 399 -1.15 32.87 0.09
N HIS A 400 -0.67 32.52 1.29
CA HIS A 400 -0.26 33.48 2.32
C HIS A 400 1.25 33.52 2.58
N VAL A 401 2.07 32.84 1.77
CA VAL A 401 3.54 33.01 1.84
C VAL A 401 3.90 34.22 0.97
N PRO A 402 4.38 35.35 1.54
CA PRO A 402 4.92 36.46 0.75
C PRO A 402 6.09 35.94 -0.08
N ALA A 403 6.21 36.41 -1.32
CA ALA A 403 7.41 36.15 -2.12
C ALA A 403 8.65 36.50 -1.27
N LEU A 404 9.60 35.59 -1.16
CA LEU A 404 10.91 35.93 -0.58
C LEU A 404 11.48 37.09 -1.39
N PRO A 405 12.12 38.09 -0.73
CA PRO A 405 12.74 39.19 -1.44
C PRO A 405 13.68 38.62 -2.48
N THR A 406 13.60 39.14 -3.70
CA THR A 406 14.56 38.73 -4.72
C THR A 406 15.95 39.18 -4.28
N GLU A 407 17.02 38.48 -4.69
CA GLU A 407 18.42 38.79 -4.32
C GLU A 407 18.82 40.25 -4.63
N ASN A 408 18.04 40.96 -5.45
CA ASN A 408 18.18 42.38 -5.74
C ASN A 408 17.66 43.30 -4.61
N GLU A 409 16.61 42.90 -3.88
CA GLU A 409 16.01 43.69 -2.79
C GLU A 409 16.89 43.65 -1.52
N GLU A 410 17.53 42.51 -1.21
CA GLU A 410 18.55 42.45 -0.13
C GLU A 410 19.80 43.30 -0.43
N ARG A 411 20.04 43.63 -1.72
CA ARG A 411 21.14 44.50 -2.14
C ARG A 411 20.80 45.97 -1.99
N GLU A 412 19.54 46.35 -2.17
CA GLU A 412 19.08 47.73 -1.97
C GLU A 412 18.95 48.07 -0.48
N GLU A 413 18.55 47.11 0.35
CA GLU A 413 18.42 47.31 1.80
C GLU A 413 19.77 47.38 2.53
N LYS A 414 20.86 46.94 1.90
CA LYS A 414 22.24 47.10 2.43
C LYS A 414 22.96 48.34 1.90
N VAL A 415 22.32 49.12 1.04
CA VAL A 415 22.89 50.33 0.41
C VAL A 415 22.17 51.61 0.86
N GLN A 416 21.10 51.50 1.66
CA GLN A 416 20.56 52.58 2.49
C GLN A 416 21.09 52.47 3.93
#